data_AF-A0A5K1ARS5-F1
#
_entry.id   AF-A0A5K1ARS5-F1
#
_cell.length_a   1.000
_cell.length_b   1.000
_cell.length_c   1.000
_cell.angle_alpha   90.00
_cell.angle_beta   90.00
_cell.angle_gamma   90.00
#
_symmetry.space_group_name_H-M   'P 1'
#
loop_
_entity.id
_entity.type
_entity.pdbx_description
1 polymer ?
#
loop_
_entity_poly.entity_id
_entity_poly.type
_entity_poly.pdbx_seq_one_letter_code
_entity_poly.pdbx_strand_id
1 'polypeptide(L)'
;RKARAKDMVRKKKGWLLKRRRMDTVEEAQKLEYLFALIEIKLVSRVLKMSHLSTSQLNWCQHKLQGIEFHGGKLYRGCSGFFFPFS
;
A
#
# COMPACT_ATOMS: atom_id res chain seq x y z
N ARG A 1 -14.63 45.71 -3.60
CA ARG A 1 -13.36 45.37 -2.88
C ARG A 1 -13.49 44.15 -1.94
N LYS A 2 -14.51 44.07 -1.04
CA LYS A 2 -14.71 42.94 -0.11
C LYS A 2 -14.97 41.57 -0.77
N ALA A 3 -15.67 41.53 -1.91
CA ALA A 3 -15.97 40.27 -2.63
C ALA A 3 -14.71 39.56 -3.18
N ARG A 4 -13.77 40.31 -3.79
CA ARG A 4 -12.48 39.78 -4.27
C ARG A 4 -11.63 39.17 -3.15
N ALA A 5 -11.63 39.80 -1.97
CA ALA A 5 -10.89 39.29 -0.81
C ALA A 5 -11.46 37.94 -0.33
N LYS A 6 -12.80 37.82 -0.27
CA LYS A 6 -13.47 36.55 0.09
C LYS A 6 -13.19 35.44 -0.91
N ASP A 7 -13.16 35.74 -2.21
CA ASP A 7 -12.83 34.77 -3.26
C ASP A 7 -11.39 34.27 -3.19
N MET A 8 -10.42 35.15 -2.93
CA MET A 8 -9.03 34.73 -2.74
C MET A 8 -8.87 33.81 -1.53
N VAL A 9 -9.56 34.11 -0.42
CA VAL A 9 -9.56 33.25 0.78
C VAL A 9 -10.17 31.89 0.45
N ARG A 10 -11.26 31.83 -0.32
CA ARG A 10 -11.91 30.58 -0.71
C ARG A 10 -11.00 29.72 -1.61
N LYS A 11 -10.34 30.34 -2.58
CA LYS A 11 -9.35 29.67 -3.46
C LYS A 11 -8.16 29.13 -2.66
N LYS A 12 -7.61 29.93 -1.74
CA LYS A 12 -6.48 29.52 -0.88
C LYS A 12 -6.87 28.35 0.03
N LYS A 13 -8.05 28.38 0.65
CA LYS A 13 -8.58 27.25 1.45
C LYS A 13 -8.73 25.99 0.60
N GLY A 14 -9.35 26.08 -0.59
CA GLY A 14 -9.51 24.94 -1.49
C GLY A 14 -8.19 24.30 -1.92
N TRP A 15 -7.17 25.12 -2.20
CA TRP A 15 -5.83 24.62 -2.52
C TRP A 15 -5.16 23.90 -1.34
N LEU A 16 -5.27 24.44 -0.13
CA LEU A 16 -4.73 23.80 1.09
C LEU A 16 -5.38 22.45 1.37
N LEU A 17 -6.71 22.37 1.22
CA LEU A 17 -7.47 21.11 1.35
C LEU A 17 -7.03 20.07 0.32
N LYS A 18 -6.84 20.48 -0.94
CA LYS A 18 -6.36 19.59 -2.02
C LYS A 18 -4.94 19.08 -1.73
N ARG A 19 -4.04 19.95 -1.27
CA ARG A 19 -2.68 19.57 -0.87
C ARG A 19 -2.71 18.55 0.26
N ARG A 20 -3.43 18.82 1.36
CA ARG A 20 -3.54 17.88 2.49
C ARG A 20 -4.06 16.51 2.04
N ARG A 21 -5.05 16.46 1.14
CA ARG A 21 -5.54 15.18 0.59
C ARG A 21 -4.46 14.44 -0.21
N MET A 22 -3.64 15.16 -0.99
CA MET A 22 -2.54 14.53 -1.72
C MET A 22 -1.49 13.98 -0.78
N ASP A 23 -1.12 14.74 0.26
CA ASP A 23 -0.17 14.29 1.29
C ASP A 23 -0.65 12.98 1.95
N THR A 24 -1.95 12.89 2.31
CA THR A 24 -2.53 11.66 2.89
C THR A 24 -2.53 10.47 1.92
N VAL A 25 -2.70 10.72 0.62
CA VAL A 25 -2.66 9.65 -0.40
C VAL A 25 -1.24 9.13 -0.57
N GLU A 26 -0.26 10.02 -0.53
CA GLU A 26 1.15 9.68 -0.64
C GLU A 26 1.65 8.91 0.60
N GLU A 27 1.22 9.32 1.80
CA GLU A 27 1.45 8.58 3.04
C GLU A 27 0.81 7.18 3.01
N ALA A 28 -0.43 7.07 2.54
CA ALA A 28 -1.09 5.77 2.37
C ALA A 28 -0.32 4.86 1.40
N GLN A 29 0.18 5.40 0.28
CA GLN A 29 1.02 4.64 -0.64
C GLN A 29 2.33 4.18 0.01
N LYS A 30 3.01 5.01 0.79
CA LYS A 30 4.21 4.60 1.54
C LYS A 30 3.94 3.44 2.49
N LEU A 31 2.78 3.43 3.15
CA LEU A 31 2.38 2.30 3.99
C LEU A 31 2.13 1.03 3.17
N GLU A 32 1.46 1.13 2.02
CA GLU A 32 1.28 -0.04 1.14
C GLU A 32 2.62 -0.59 0.65
N TYR A 33 3.59 0.27 0.29
CA TYR A 33 4.96 -0.15 -0.03
C TYR A 33 5.63 -0.88 1.13
N LEU A 34 5.53 -0.35 2.35
CA LEU A 34 6.09 -0.99 3.53
C LEU A 34 5.47 -2.38 3.76
N PHE A 35 4.15 -2.52 3.66
CA PHE A 35 3.48 -3.80 3.81
C PHE A 35 3.88 -4.80 2.71
N ALA A 36 3.92 -4.36 1.45
CA ALA A 36 4.37 -5.22 0.35
C ALA A 36 5.83 -5.68 0.54
N LEU A 37 6.72 -4.81 1.03
CA LEU A 37 8.10 -5.18 1.35
C LEU A 37 8.18 -6.21 2.48
N ILE A 38 7.32 -6.09 3.49
CA ILE A 38 7.22 -7.08 4.57
C ILE A 38 6.77 -8.42 4.00
N GLU A 39 5.73 -8.45 3.17
CA GLU A 39 5.25 -9.68 2.53
C GLU A 39 6.31 -10.32 1.65
N ILE A 40 7.02 -9.55 0.82
CA ILE A 40 8.11 -10.03 -0.03
C ILE A 40 9.26 -10.61 0.82
N LYS A 41 9.66 -9.93 1.90
CA LYS A 41 10.71 -10.44 2.80
C LYS A 41 10.28 -11.72 3.50
N LEU A 42 9.02 -11.80 3.91
CA LEU A 42 8.46 -12.98 4.56
C LEU A 42 8.44 -14.17 3.58
N VAL A 43 7.89 -13.97 2.38
CA VAL A 43 7.91 -14.98 1.31
C VAL A 43 9.35 -15.42 1.00
N SER A 44 10.29 -14.48 0.88
CA SER A 44 11.69 -14.83 0.65
C SER A 44 12.29 -15.70 1.76
N ARG A 45 11.87 -15.53 3.01
CA ARG A 45 12.37 -16.35 4.12
C ARG A 45 11.76 -17.75 4.09
N VAL A 46 10.47 -17.87 3.79
CA VAL A 46 9.79 -19.15 3.64
C VAL A 46 10.42 -19.95 2.51
N LEU A 47 10.62 -19.34 1.34
CA LEU A 47 11.28 -19.95 0.17
C LEU A 47 12.73 -20.39 0.43
N LYS A 48 13.35 -19.95 1.53
CA LYS A 48 14.72 -20.33 1.94
C LYS A 48 14.74 -21.36 3.07
N MET A 49 13.60 -21.89 3.50
CA MET A 49 13.54 -22.99 4.47
C MET A 49 14.07 -24.28 3.85
N SER A 50 14.72 -25.13 4.66
CA SER A 50 15.30 -26.41 4.20
C SER A 50 14.24 -27.45 3.80
N HIS A 51 13.08 -27.41 4.45
CA HIS A 51 11.92 -28.23 4.15
C HIS A 51 10.73 -27.32 3.89
N LEU A 52 10.12 -27.47 2.72
CA LEU A 52 9.07 -26.58 2.24
C LEU A 52 7.87 -27.41 1.77
N SER A 53 6.72 -27.18 2.37
CA SER A 53 5.49 -27.92 2.05
C SER A 53 4.74 -27.29 0.87
N THR A 54 3.88 -28.07 0.21
CA THR A 54 2.97 -27.54 -0.83
C THR A 54 2.06 -26.44 -0.29
N SER A 55 1.61 -26.54 0.97
CA SER A 55 0.81 -25.50 1.61
C SER A 55 1.58 -24.18 1.75
N GLN A 56 2.87 -24.24 2.07
CA GLN A 56 3.74 -23.07 2.14
C GLN A 56 4.02 -22.48 0.75
N LEU A 57 4.21 -23.30 -0.30
CA LEU A 57 4.33 -22.82 -1.69
C LEU A 57 3.08 -22.09 -2.14
N ASN A 58 1.91 -22.70 -1.94
CA ASN A 58 0.63 -22.12 -2.33
C ASN A 58 0.38 -20.79 -1.61
N TRP A 59 0.75 -20.71 -0.33
CA TRP A 59 0.67 -19.46 0.42
C TRP A 59 1.62 -18.39 -0.14
N CYS A 60 2.87 -18.75 -0.45
CA CYS A 60 3.82 -17.81 -1.06
C CYS A 60 3.29 -17.28 -2.40
N GLN A 61 2.74 -18.15 -3.24
CA GLN A 61 2.14 -17.78 -4.52
C GLN A 61 0.96 -16.82 -4.32
N HIS A 62 0.03 -17.15 -3.43
CA HIS A 62 -1.13 -16.32 -3.15
C HIS A 62 -0.73 -14.95 -2.59
N LYS A 63 0.29 -14.88 -1.73
CA LYS A 63 0.85 -13.62 -1.22
C LYS A 63 1.42 -12.74 -2.34
N LEU A 64 2.22 -13.31 -3.24
CA LEU A 64 2.82 -12.56 -4.34
C LEU A 64 1.80 -12.12 -5.40
N GLN A 65 0.79 -12.95 -5.69
CA GLN A 65 -0.30 -12.59 -6.60
C GLN A 65 -1.15 -11.43 -6.08
N GLY A 66 -1.19 -11.22 -4.77
CA GLY A 66 -1.88 -10.09 -4.17
C GLY A 66 -1.17 -8.75 -4.34
N ILE A 67 0.07 -8.70 -4.84
CA ILE A 67 0.83 -7.45 -5.01
C ILE A 67 0.74 -7.02 -6.47
N GLU A 68 0.05 -5.92 -6.73
CA GLU A 68 -0.18 -5.38 -8.07
C GLU A 68 0.32 -3.94 -8.19
N PHE A 69 0.73 -3.57 -9.40
CA PHE A 69 1.20 -2.22 -9.73
C PHE A 69 0.38 -1.66 -10.88
N HIS A 70 -0.36 -0.57 -10.63
CA HIS A 70 -1.17 0.09 -11.65
C HIS A 70 -0.91 1.60 -11.61
N GLY A 71 -0.54 2.19 -12.75
CA GLY A 71 -0.34 3.64 -12.86
C GLY A 71 0.68 4.23 -11.87
N GLY A 72 1.74 3.48 -11.54
CA GLY A 72 2.78 3.88 -10.58
C GLY A 72 2.36 3.78 -9.10
N LYS A 73 1.19 3.20 -8.81
CA LYS A 73 0.71 2.94 -7.46
C LYS A 73 0.72 1.45 -7.15
N LEU A 74 1.03 1.13 -5.90
CA LEU A 74 0.97 -0.22 -5.38
C LEU A 74 -0.43 -0.50 -4.82
N TYR A 75 -0.96 -1.65 -5.20
CA TYR A 75 -2.21 -2.21 -4.73
C TYR A 75 -1.92 -3.58 -4.13
N ARG A 76 -2.48 -3.84 -2.95
CA ARG A 76 -2.28 -5.09 -2.24
C ARG A 76 -3.63 -5.72 -1.94
N GLY A 77 -3.81 -6.97 -2.34
CA GLY A 77 -4.94 -7.79 -1.93
C GLY A 77 -4.92 -8.03 -0.43
N CYS A 78 -6.10 -8.01 0.20
CA CYS A 78 -6.22 -8.37 1.62
C CYS A 78 -6.05 -9.88 1.78
N SER A 79 -4.80 -10.33 1.81
CA SER A 79 -4.47 -11.70 2.18
C SER A 79 -4.13 -11.70 3.66
N GLY A 80 -4.86 -12.49 4.46
CA GLY A 80 -4.66 -12.59 5.91
C GLY A 80 -3.20 -12.88 6.26
N PHE A 81 -2.77 -12.38 7.43
CA PHE A 81 -1.39 -12.55 7.91
C PHE A 81 -1.09 -13.97 8.44
N PHE A 82 -2.07 -14.87 8.43
CA PHE A 82 -1.89 -16.21 8.95
C PHE A 82 -0.93 -16.99 8.05
N PHE A 83 0.29 -17.13 8.54
CA PHE A 83 1.28 -18.06 8.02
C PHE A 83 0.71 -19.48 8.15
N PRO A 84 0.82 -20.33 7.12
CA PRO A 84 0.41 -21.71 7.24
C PRO A 84 1.33 -22.41 8.23
N PHE A 85 0.80 -22.70 9.42
CA PHE A 85 1.40 -23.74 10.25
C PHE A 85 1.31 -25.05 9.47
N SER A 86 2.43 -25.76 9.46
CA SER A 86 2.66 -27.07 8.84
C SER A 86 1.48 -28.02 9.01
#